data_AF-A0A937ZBW2-F1
#
_entry.id   AF-A0A937ZBW2-F1
#
_cell.length_a   1.000
_cell.length_b   1.000
_cell.length_c   1.000
_cell.angle_alpha   90.00
_cell.angle_beta   90.00
_cell.angle_gamma   90.00
#
_symmetry.space_group_name_H-M   'P 1'
#
loop_
_entity.id
_entity.type
_entity.pdbx_description
1 polymer ?
#
loop_
_entity_poly.entity_id
_entity_poly.type
_entity_poly.pdbx_seq_one_letter_code
_entity_poly.pdbx_strand_id
1 'polypeptide(L)'
;MARVSYIEEKDHPELAAEIAKIKGARGKLINVYKLLLHTPTVCMAWFEHIGAIRWKTKLPPRLREIAIVRIAQTVKYAYALQQHVPSIAVPDGVSLEECEALKDWRGSKFFSEAERAALGYVDAIVAAPEVPDDVFNAVRKHYSEREVVELTVLAGTYIMHNRVTTALRIDLEPRQS
;
A
#
# COMPACT_ATOMS: atom_id res chain seq x y z
N MET A 1 -7.45 -7.80 17.90
CA MET A 1 -8.59 -8.65 17.53
C MET A 1 -9.50 -7.86 16.62
N ALA A 2 -9.75 -8.41 15.42
CA ALA A 2 -10.69 -7.86 14.47
C ALA A 2 -12.10 -7.71 15.02
N ARG A 3 -12.84 -6.75 14.45
CA ARG A 3 -14.23 -6.44 14.81
C ARG A 3 -15.25 -7.28 14.04
N VAL A 4 -14.82 -7.97 12.98
CA VAL A 4 -15.62 -8.87 12.16
C VAL A 4 -14.86 -10.21 12.09
N SER A 5 -15.59 -11.32 12.10
CA SER A 5 -14.99 -12.66 11.99
C SER A 5 -14.25 -12.82 10.66
N TYR A 6 -13.26 -13.70 10.64
CA TYR A 6 -12.57 -14.07 9.41
C TYR A 6 -13.30 -15.24 8.73
N ILE A 7 -13.43 -15.17 7.41
CA ILE A 7 -13.84 -16.30 6.59
C ILE A 7 -12.72 -17.34 6.59
N GLU A 8 -13.07 -18.56 6.99
CA GLU A 8 -12.18 -19.73 6.94
C GLU A 8 -12.57 -20.62 5.75
N GLU A 9 -11.60 -20.91 4.88
CA GLU A 9 -11.81 -21.57 3.59
C GLU A 9 -12.61 -22.89 3.69
N LYS A 10 -12.35 -23.69 4.73
CA LYS A 10 -13.02 -24.97 4.97
C LYS A 10 -14.52 -24.86 5.24
N ASP A 11 -14.97 -23.71 5.76
CA ASP A 11 -16.34 -23.49 6.20
C ASP A 11 -17.18 -22.83 5.09
N HIS A 12 -16.54 -22.44 3.97
CA HIS A 12 -17.13 -21.65 2.88
C HIS A 12 -16.78 -22.19 1.48
N PRO A 13 -17.23 -23.42 1.11
CA PRO A 13 -16.96 -24.00 -0.20
C PRO A 13 -17.53 -23.18 -1.37
N GLU A 14 -18.55 -22.37 -1.12
CA GLU A 14 -19.14 -21.44 -2.11
C GLU A 14 -18.17 -20.33 -2.54
N LEU A 15 -17.13 -20.04 -1.75
CA LEU A 15 -16.11 -19.02 -2.03
C LEU A 15 -14.83 -19.60 -2.64
N ALA A 16 -14.83 -20.89 -3.00
CA ALA A 16 -13.63 -21.59 -3.44
C ALA A 16 -12.98 -20.95 -4.66
N ALA A 17 -13.76 -20.40 -5.60
CA ALA A 17 -13.25 -19.77 -6.80
C ALA A 17 -12.48 -18.46 -6.50
N GLU A 18 -13.06 -17.59 -5.67
CA GLU A 18 -12.45 -16.33 -5.23
C GLU A 18 -11.20 -16.60 -4.41
N ILE A 19 -11.28 -17.53 -3.45
CA ILE A 19 -10.15 -17.91 -2.60
C ILE A 19 -9.01 -18.49 -3.44
N ALA A 20 -9.30 -19.38 -4.39
CA ALA A 20 -8.30 -19.96 -5.29
C ALA A 20 -7.62 -18.87 -6.13
N LYS A 21 -8.38 -17.92 -6.66
CA LYS A 21 -7.84 -16.79 -7.44
C LYS A 21 -6.91 -15.91 -6.60
N ILE A 22 -7.32 -15.55 -5.37
CA ILE A 22 -6.50 -14.74 -4.46
C ILE A 22 -5.21 -15.48 -4.09
N LYS A 23 -5.29 -16.76 -3.72
CA LYS A 23 -4.13 -17.59 -3.39
C LYS A 23 -3.21 -17.80 -4.58
N GLY A 24 -3.75 -17.99 -5.79
CA GLY A 24 -2.95 -18.15 -7.01
C GLY A 24 -2.05 -16.94 -7.29
N ALA A 25 -2.52 -15.73 -7.01
CA ALA A 25 -1.74 -14.50 -7.22
C ALA A 25 -0.87 -14.09 -6.02
N ARG A 26 -1.25 -14.45 -4.78
CA ARG A 26 -0.58 -14.00 -3.55
C ARG A 26 0.11 -15.09 -2.74
N GLY A 27 0.01 -16.35 -3.16
CA GLY A 27 0.47 -17.53 -2.43
C GLY A 27 -0.40 -17.95 -1.24
N LYS A 28 -1.06 -16.99 -0.56
CA LYS A 28 -1.90 -17.26 0.61
C LYS A 28 -3.11 -16.32 0.71
N LEU A 29 -4.12 -16.76 1.46
CA LEU A 29 -5.27 -15.96 1.83
C LEU A 29 -4.97 -15.19 3.13
N ILE A 30 -4.55 -13.93 3.00
CA ILE A 30 -4.24 -13.04 4.14
C ILE A 30 -5.51 -12.47 4.79
N ASN A 31 -5.38 -11.97 6.03
CA ASN A 31 -6.50 -11.54 6.88
C ASN A 31 -7.38 -10.46 6.25
N VAL A 32 -6.81 -9.54 5.45
CA VAL A 32 -7.63 -8.52 4.75
C VAL A 32 -8.63 -9.18 3.79
N TYR A 33 -8.25 -10.25 3.10
CA TYR A 33 -9.16 -10.96 2.20
C TYR A 33 -10.12 -11.88 2.94
N LYS A 34 -9.66 -12.54 4.01
CA LYS A 34 -10.57 -13.29 4.88
C LYS A 34 -11.72 -12.43 5.41
N LEU A 35 -11.46 -11.14 5.67
CA LEU A 35 -12.51 -10.22 6.09
C LEU A 35 -13.33 -9.71 4.89
N LEU A 36 -12.69 -9.26 3.81
CA LEU A 36 -13.42 -8.75 2.64
C LEU A 36 -14.33 -9.80 1.97
N LEU A 37 -14.04 -11.09 2.12
CA LEU A 37 -14.88 -12.18 1.58
C LEU A 37 -16.27 -12.27 2.20
N HIS A 38 -16.58 -11.55 3.29
CA HIS A 38 -17.97 -11.29 3.70
C HIS A 38 -18.78 -10.56 2.60
N THR A 39 -18.09 -9.92 1.65
CA THR A 39 -18.66 -9.32 0.43
C THR A 39 -17.82 -9.71 -0.80
N PRO A 40 -18.01 -10.92 -1.37
CA PRO A 40 -17.12 -11.48 -2.38
C PRO A 40 -16.95 -10.60 -3.62
N THR A 41 -18.02 -9.97 -4.10
CA THR A 41 -17.98 -9.07 -5.27
C THR A 41 -17.08 -7.86 -5.01
N VAL A 42 -17.18 -7.23 -3.83
CA VAL A 42 -16.34 -6.11 -3.43
C VAL A 42 -14.90 -6.58 -3.17
N CYS A 43 -14.73 -7.76 -2.56
CA CYS A 43 -13.42 -8.38 -2.35
C CYS A 43 -12.65 -8.54 -3.66
N MET A 44 -13.31 -9.04 -4.70
CA MET A 44 -12.68 -9.25 -6.00
C MET A 44 -12.37 -7.93 -6.71
N ALA A 45 -13.25 -6.94 -6.64
CA ALA A 45 -12.96 -5.60 -7.16
C ALA A 45 -11.75 -4.96 -6.44
N TRP A 46 -11.69 -5.09 -5.12
CA TRP A 46 -10.56 -4.65 -4.31
C TRP A 46 -9.26 -5.36 -4.69
N PHE A 47 -9.31 -6.68 -4.84
CA PHE A 47 -8.17 -7.50 -5.25
C PHE A 47 -7.60 -7.05 -6.60
N GLU A 48 -8.46 -6.88 -7.60
CA GLU A 48 -8.05 -6.44 -8.95
C GLU A 48 -7.50 -5.01 -8.94
N HIS A 49 -8.15 -4.09 -8.21
CA HIS A 49 -7.70 -2.71 -8.06
C HIS A 49 -6.31 -2.60 -7.43
N ILE A 50 -6.09 -3.29 -6.30
CA ILE A 50 -4.79 -3.33 -5.63
C ILE A 50 -3.75 -4.01 -6.55
N GLY A 51 -4.13 -5.09 -7.24
CA GLY A 51 -3.26 -5.77 -8.21
C GLY A 51 -2.81 -4.86 -9.35
N ALA A 52 -3.73 -4.05 -9.89
CA ALA A 52 -3.43 -3.09 -10.95
C ALA A 52 -2.45 -2.00 -10.48
N ILE A 53 -2.71 -1.40 -9.31
CA ILE A 53 -1.85 -0.34 -8.75
C ILE A 53 -0.43 -0.86 -8.47
N ARG A 54 -0.33 -2.10 -7.96
CA ARG A 54 0.96 -2.71 -7.61
C ARG A 54 1.75 -3.17 -8.81
N TRP A 55 1.11 -3.70 -9.86
CA TRP A 55 1.83 -4.46 -10.89
C TRP A 55 1.54 -4.04 -12.33
N LYS A 56 0.59 -3.13 -12.56
CA LYS A 56 0.18 -2.67 -13.91
C LYS A 56 0.35 -1.16 -14.10
N THR A 57 1.21 -0.54 -13.29
CA THR A 57 1.58 0.89 -13.37
C THR A 57 2.96 1.08 -14.02
N LYS A 58 3.27 2.31 -14.43
CA LYS A 58 4.58 2.75 -14.89
C LYS A 58 5.51 3.15 -13.74
N LEU A 59 4.98 3.32 -12.53
CA LEU A 59 5.78 3.64 -11.35
C LEU A 59 6.89 2.59 -11.12
N PRO A 60 8.17 3.02 -11.00
CA PRO A 60 9.25 2.12 -10.63
C PRO A 60 8.94 1.39 -9.31
N PRO A 61 9.32 0.11 -9.16
CA PRO A 61 9.07 -0.65 -7.93
C PRO A 61 9.56 0.07 -6.67
N ARG A 62 10.81 0.57 -6.71
CA ARG A 62 11.40 1.39 -5.64
C ARG A 62 10.53 2.58 -5.25
N LEU A 63 10.02 3.33 -6.23
CA LEU A 63 9.19 4.51 -5.98
C LEU A 63 7.85 4.14 -5.33
N ARG A 64 7.22 3.03 -5.77
CA ARG A 64 6.00 2.53 -5.13
C ARG A 64 6.26 2.23 -3.65
N GLU A 65 7.35 1.54 -3.33
CA GLU A 65 7.64 1.15 -1.95
C GLU A 65 8.02 2.34 -1.07
N ILE A 66 8.81 3.30 -1.57
CA ILE A 66 9.08 4.57 -0.88
C ILE A 66 7.78 5.29 -0.52
N ALA A 67 6.86 5.44 -1.47
CA ALA A 67 5.58 6.10 -1.25
C ALA A 67 4.71 5.32 -0.24
N ILE A 68 4.60 4.00 -0.39
CA ILE A 68 3.76 3.15 0.46
C ILE A 68 4.28 3.12 1.90
N VAL A 69 5.58 2.91 2.08
CA VAL A 69 6.19 2.90 3.42
C VAL A 69 6.03 4.27 4.07
N ARG A 70 6.24 5.36 3.33
CA ARG A 70 6.03 6.71 3.87
C ARG A 70 4.58 6.95 4.30
N ILE A 71 3.59 6.61 3.46
CA ILE A 71 2.18 6.73 3.82
C ILE A 71 1.91 5.94 5.09
N ALA A 72 2.37 4.68 5.12
CA ALA A 72 2.14 3.79 6.23
C ALA A 72 2.76 4.31 7.54
N GLN A 73 3.94 4.94 7.49
CA GLN A 73 4.52 5.62 8.66
C GLN A 73 3.67 6.83 9.09
N THR A 74 3.28 7.70 8.16
CA THR A 74 2.53 8.93 8.46
C THR A 74 1.14 8.64 9.04
N VAL A 75 0.42 7.64 8.52
CA VAL A 75 -0.93 7.28 8.99
C VAL A 75 -0.93 6.16 10.04
N LYS A 76 0.24 5.79 10.57
CA LYS A 76 0.42 4.76 11.61
C LYS A 76 -0.15 3.39 11.22
N TYR A 77 0.14 2.96 9.99
CA TYR A 77 -0.40 1.77 9.38
C TYR A 77 0.45 0.50 9.59
N ALA A 78 0.34 -0.12 10.76
CA ALA A 78 1.14 -1.29 11.12
C ALA A 78 0.98 -2.49 10.16
N TYR A 79 -0.24 -2.76 9.67
CA TYR A 79 -0.49 -3.89 8.77
C TYR A 79 0.27 -3.74 7.44
N ALA A 80 0.23 -2.56 6.81
CA ALA A 80 1.00 -2.32 5.59
C ALA A 80 2.52 -2.40 5.85
N LEU A 81 3.01 -1.82 6.95
CA LEU A 81 4.44 -1.90 7.29
C LEU A 81 4.92 -3.35 7.43
N GLN A 82 4.15 -4.22 8.08
CA GLN A 82 4.50 -5.64 8.22
C GLN A 82 4.54 -6.36 6.87
N GLN A 83 3.62 -6.05 5.94
CA GLN A 83 3.59 -6.70 4.63
C GLN A 83 4.71 -6.21 3.71
N HIS A 84 5.09 -4.95 3.83
CA HIS A 84 6.03 -4.29 2.92
C HIS A 84 7.48 -4.38 3.37
N VAL A 85 7.75 -4.19 4.66
CA VAL A 85 9.12 -4.11 5.19
C VAL A 85 9.43 -5.37 6.00
N PRO A 86 10.48 -6.14 5.68
CA PRO A 86 11.40 -6.00 4.54
C PRO A 86 10.91 -6.66 3.24
N SER A 87 9.88 -7.51 3.32
CA SER A 87 9.61 -8.56 2.32
C SER A 87 9.32 -8.07 0.90
N ILE A 88 8.92 -6.81 0.71
CA ILE A 88 8.69 -6.23 -0.63
C ILE A 88 9.62 -5.05 -0.88
N ALA A 89 9.79 -4.17 0.11
CA ALA A 89 10.63 -2.98 -0.01
C ALA A 89 12.08 -3.32 -0.38
N VAL A 90 12.68 -4.31 0.28
CA VAL A 90 14.09 -4.67 0.03
C VAL A 90 14.29 -5.28 -1.36
N PRO A 91 13.48 -6.27 -1.81
CA PRO A 91 13.56 -6.75 -3.20
C PRO A 91 13.29 -5.68 -4.26
N ASP A 92 12.42 -4.72 -3.98
CA ASP A 92 12.12 -3.57 -4.86
C ASP A 92 13.18 -2.45 -4.76
N GLY A 93 14.26 -2.70 -3.99
CA GLY A 93 15.46 -1.88 -3.97
C GLY A 93 15.50 -0.81 -2.88
N VAL A 94 14.62 -0.84 -1.87
CA VAL A 94 14.62 0.06 -0.70
C VAL A 94 15.18 -0.68 0.52
N SER A 95 16.37 -0.29 0.99
CA SER A 95 17.01 -0.96 2.13
C SER A 95 16.25 -0.75 3.45
N LEU A 96 16.61 -1.51 4.48
CA LEU A 96 16.02 -1.33 5.81
C LEU A 96 16.38 0.04 6.42
N GLU A 97 17.62 0.49 6.20
CA GLU A 97 18.11 1.81 6.62
C GLU A 97 17.34 2.92 5.91
N GLU A 98 17.07 2.75 4.61
CA GLU A 98 16.24 3.69 3.86
C GLU A 98 14.79 3.69 4.35
N CYS A 99 14.21 2.51 4.63
CA CYS A 99 12.88 2.39 5.21
C CYS A 99 12.77 3.13 6.54
N GLU A 100 13.78 3.03 7.41
CA GLU A 100 13.83 3.77 8.67
C GLU A 100 13.98 5.27 8.43
N ALA A 101 14.85 5.67 7.51
CA ALA A 101 15.08 7.06 7.15
C ALA A 101 13.85 7.76 6.54
N LEU A 102 12.85 7.02 6.03
CA LEU A 102 11.59 7.60 5.54
C LEU A 102 10.79 8.33 6.64
N LYS A 103 11.02 8.01 7.92
CA LYS A 103 10.36 8.70 9.04
C LYS A 103 10.71 10.19 9.06
N ASP A 104 11.98 10.50 8.77
CA ASP A 104 12.52 11.84 8.62
C ASP A 104 13.28 12.01 7.28
N TRP A 105 12.56 11.75 6.18
CA TRP A 105 13.16 11.75 4.86
C TRP A 105 13.77 13.11 4.46
N ARG A 106 13.28 14.21 5.04
CA ARG A 106 13.78 15.56 4.76
C ARG A 106 15.23 15.73 5.21
N GLY A 107 15.61 15.15 6.35
CA GLY A 107 16.98 15.13 6.85
C GLY A 107 17.89 14.05 6.22
N SER A 108 17.29 13.07 5.53
CA SER A 108 18.01 11.96 4.90
C SER A 108 18.72 12.36 3.59
N LYS A 109 19.87 11.71 3.34
CA LYS A 109 20.62 11.79 2.07
C LYS A 109 20.35 10.62 1.12
N PHE A 110 19.52 9.65 1.52
CA PHE A 110 19.26 8.44 0.72
C PHE A 110 18.39 8.69 -0.51
N PHE A 111 17.61 9.78 -0.54
CA PHE A 111 16.59 10.02 -1.55
C PHE A 111 17.03 11.09 -2.55
N SER A 112 16.92 10.75 -3.83
CA SER A 112 17.14 11.67 -4.96
C SER A 112 16.14 12.83 -4.97
N GLU A 113 16.40 13.88 -5.75
CA GLU A 113 15.48 15.02 -5.88
C GLU A 113 14.08 14.58 -6.36
N ALA A 114 14.02 13.64 -7.32
CA ALA A 114 12.76 13.09 -7.80
C ALA A 114 11.99 12.36 -6.69
N GLU A 115 12.65 11.48 -5.93
CA GLU A 115 12.03 10.76 -4.81
C GLU A 115 11.59 11.72 -3.69
N ARG A 116 12.35 12.77 -3.41
CA ARG A 116 11.98 13.82 -2.46
C ARG A 116 10.75 14.59 -2.91
N ALA A 117 10.61 14.88 -4.20
CA ALA A 117 9.40 15.49 -4.75
C ALA A 117 8.18 14.57 -4.59
N ALA A 118 8.33 13.27 -4.87
CA ALA A 118 7.28 12.28 -4.64
C ALA A 118 6.90 12.14 -3.16
N LEU A 119 7.88 12.12 -2.25
CA LEU A 119 7.65 12.07 -0.80
C LEU A 119 6.91 13.31 -0.29
N GLY A 120 7.30 14.50 -0.76
CA GLY A 120 6.59 15.74 -0.45
C GLY A 120 5.14 15.73 -0.96
N TYR A 121 4.93 15.24 -2.18
CA TYR A 121 3.61 15.08 -2.77
C TYR A 121 2.72 14.12 -1.98
N VAL A 122 3.25 12.96 -1.61
CA VAL A 122 2.56 11.95 -0.80
C VAL A 122 2.25 12.47 0.61
N ASP A 123 3.17 13.18 1.26
CA ASP A 123 2.93 13.84 2.56
C ASP A 123 1.77 14.84 2.45
N ALA A 124 1.70 15.63 1.37
CA ALA A 124 0.63 16.61 1.15
C ALA A 124 -0.74 15.94 0.96
N ILE A 125 -0.83 14.88 0.15
CA ILE A 125 -2.07 14.10 -0.04
C ILE A 125 -2.57 13.51 1.29
N VAL A 126 -1.66 13.02 2.13
CA VAL A 126 -2.03 12.45 3.43
C VAL A 126 -2.54 13.54 4.39
N ALA A 127 -1.98 14.75 4.31
CA ALA A 127 -2.31 15.85 5.19
C ALA A 127 -3.66 16.50 4.87
N ALA A 128 -4.01 16.65 3.59
CA ALA A 128 -5.24 17.33 3.16
C ALA A 128 -5.74 16.83 1.78
N PRO A 129 -7.05 17.01 1.46
CA PRO A 129 -7.59 16.65 0.15
C PRO A 129 -6.99 17.44 -1.02
N GLU A 130 -6.62 18.69 -0.78
CA GLU A 130 -6.01 19.57 -1.78
C GLU A 130 -4.50 19.63 -1.59
N VAL A 131 -3.76 19.39 -2.68
CA VAL A 131 -2.29 19.50 -2.70
C VAL A 131 -1.91 20.92 -3.14
N PRO A 132 -1.03 21.63 -2.41
CA PRO A 132 -0.54 22.94 -2.83
C PRO A 132 0.13 22.92 -4.21
N ASP A 133 -0.08 23.99 -4.99
CA ASP A 133 0.41 24.10 -6.37
C ASP A 133 1.93 23.96 -6.48
N ASP A 134 2.69 24.49 -5.52
CA ASP A 134 4.15 24.39 -5.50
C ASP A 134 4.62 22.93 -5.32
N VAL A 135 3.93 22.16 -4.47
CA VAL A 135 4.19 20.72 -4.29
C VAL A 135 3.83 19.93 -5.54
N PHE A 136 2.67 20.21 -6.16
CA PHE A 136 2.25 19.56 -7.39
C PHE A 136 3.20 19.88 -8.56
N ASN A 137 3.63 21.14 -8.67
CA ASN A 137 4.58 21.56 -9.69
C ASN A 137 5.98 20.96 -9.45
N ALA A 138 6.38 20.70 -8.19
CA ALA A 138 7.63 20.02 -7.89
C ALA A 138 7.62 18.56 -8.40
N VAL A 139 6.55 17.80 -8.15
CA VAL A 139 6.47 16.40 -8.62
C VAL A 139 6.41 16.32 -10.16
N ARG A 140 5.71 17.24 -10.82
CA ARG A 140 5.64 17.29 -12.31
C ARG A 140 6.96 17.60 -13.01
N LYS A 141 7.96 18.12 -12.32
CA LYS A 141 9.31 18.31 -12.92
C LYS A 141 10.04 16.99 -13.17
N HIS A 142 9.65 15.92 -12.48
CA HIS A 142 10.38 14.65 -12.48
C HIS A 142 9.58 13.48 -13.06
N TYR A 143 8.25 13.58 -13.08
CA TYR A 143 7.36 12.49 -13.47
C TYR A 143 6.39 12.92 -14.56
N SER A 144 6.08 11.99 -15.47
CA SER A 144 5.06 12.19 -16.49
C SER A 144 3.66 12.33 -15.87
N GLU A 145 2.71 12.88 -16.63
CA GLU A 145 1.31 13.00 -16.19
C GLU A 145 0.73 11.66 -15.76
N ARG A 146 1.04 10.59 -16.51
CA ARG A 146 0.62 9.23 -16.18
C ARG A 146 1.17 8.78 -14.83
N GLU A 147 2.46 8.98 -14.57
CA GLU A 147 3.08 8.59 -13.30
C GLU A 147 2.54 9.41 -12.13
N VAL A 148 2.27 10.71 -12.32
CA VAL A 148 1.64 11.55 -11.29
C VAL A 148 0.24 11.04 -10.95
N VAL A 149 -0.57 10.70 -11.95
CA VAL A 149 -1.90 10.09 -11.73
C VAL A 149 -1.77 8.76 -10.99
N GLU A 150 -0.88 7.87 -11.44
CA GLU A 150 -0.67 6.57 -10.80
C GLU A 150 -0.17 6.71 -9.34
N LEU A 151 0.73 7.66 -9.06
CA LEU A 151 1.21 7.95 -7.70
C LEU A 151 0.09 8.49 -6.80
N THR A 152 -0.77 9.35 -7.36
CA THR A 152 -1.94 9.90 -6.64
C THR A 152 -2.93 8.79 -6.27
N VAL A 153 -3.26 7.93 -7.24
CA VAL A 153 -4.17 6.79 -7.03
C VAL A 153 -3.58 5.78 -6.05
N LEU A 154 -2.27 5.51 -6.12
CA LEU A 154 -1.55 4.68 -5.15
C LEU A 154 -1.67 5.28 -3.74
N ALA A 155 -1.45 6.58 -3.59
CA ALA A 155 -1.55 7.25 -2.29
C ALA A 155 -2.96 7.16 -1.71
N GLY A 156 -3.98 7.55 -2.48
CA GLY A 156 -5.39 7.45 -2.08
C GLY A 156 -5.80 6.02 -1.74
N THR A 157 -5.32 5.04 -2.51
CA THR A 157 -5.60 3.63 -2.26
C THR A 157 -5.00 3.13 -0.95
N TYR A 158 -3.77 3.53 -0.61
CA TYR A 158 -3.15 3.14 0.65
C TYR A 158 -3.75 3.85 1.86
N ILE A 159 -4.27 5.08 1.68
CA ILE A 159 -5.09 5.77 2.69
C ILE A 159 -6.41 5.02 2.89
N MET A 160 -7.13 4.67 1.82
CA MET A 160 -8.35 3.86 1.89
C MET A 160 -8.09 2.51 2.56
N HIS A 161 -7.03 1.81 2.14
CA HIS A 161 -6.59 0.53 2.70
C HIS A 161 -6.35 0.67 4.21
N ASN A 162 -5.64 1.72 4.65
CA ASN A 162 -5.44 2.02 6.08
C ASN A 162 -6.77 2.23 6.82
N ARG A 163 -7.69 3.02 6.27
CA ARG A 163 -8.97 3.33 6.93
C ARG A 163 -9.81 2.07 7.13
N VAL A 164 -9.92 1.23 6.10
CA VAL A 164 -10.71 -0.02 6.17
C VAL A 164 -10.11 -0.97 7.20
N THR A 165 -8.81 -1.27 7.11
CA THR A 165 -8.18 -2.26 8.00
C THR A 165 -8.09 -1.77 9.45
N THR A 166 -7.85 -0.48 9.68
CA THR A 166 -7.81 0.11 11.02
C THR A 166 -9.21 0.16 11.64
N ALA A 167 -10.23 0.57 10.89
CA ALA A 167 -11.61 0.64 11.38
C ALA A 167 -12.14 -0.74 11.80
N LEU A 168 -11.75 -1.79 11.06
CA LEU A 168 -12.13 -3.18 11.32
C LEU A 168 -11.16 -3.90 12.27
N ARG A 169 -10.07 -3.25 12.67
CA ARG A 169 -9.00 -3.79 13.55
C ARG A 169 -8.43 -5.11 13.04
N ILE A 170 -8.21 -5.21 11.72
CA ILE A 170 -7.63 -6.41 11.12
C ILE A 170 -6.32 -6.74 11.79
N ASP A 171 -6.19 -7.97 12.25
CA ASP A 171 -5.02 -8.47 12.96
C ASP A 171 -3.85 -8.60 11.98
N LEU A 172 -2.65 -8.31 12.48
CA LEU A 172 -1.42 -8.57 11.75
C LEU A 172 -1.31 -10.05 11.41
N GLU A 173 -0.64 -10.35 10.30
CA GLU A 173 -0.35 -11.74 9.97
C GLU A 173 0.57 -12.33 11.04
N PRO A 174 0.42 -13.62 11.39
CA PRO A 174 1.39 -14.30 12.24
C PRO A 174 2.80 -14.09 11.68
N ARG A 175 3.75 -13.76 12.55
CA ARG A 175 5.16 -13.70 12.15
C ARG A 175 5.54 -15.09 11.63
N GLN A 176 6.06 -15.15 10.40
CA GLN A 176 6.61 -16.38 9.85
C GLN A 176 7.87 -16.68 10.66
N SER A 177 7.87 -17.83 11.34
CA SER A 177 9.02 -18.38 12.07
C SER A 177 10.13 -18.78 11.12
#